data_AF-A0A955MQK6-F1
#
_entry.id   AF-A0A955MQK6-F1
#
_cell.length_a   1.000
_cell.length_b   1.000
_cell.length_c   1.000
_cell.angle_alpha   90.00
_cell.angle_beta   90.00
_cell.angle_gamma   90.00
#
_symmetry.space_group_name_H-M   'P 1'
#
loop_
_entity.id
_entity.type
_entity.pdbx_description
1 polymer ?
#
loop_
_entity_poly.entity_id
_entity_poly.type
_entity_poly.pdbx_seq_one_letter_code
_entity_poly.pdbx_strand_id
1 'polypeptide(L)'
;FPVYNMLYKFSSRAFISPVCRMKLKEKMYSVNENEVLFLYADIRAISGISRKSVTKLNLEMNKLAERLIEKHIVLIVLPSPDKYDLYYEYIIDNNYPKNQLFDYLREQDSKYVFIDTKEMLLAEIKSGERDVYYADDSHWSPKASRVIAEKIIDLTHKR
;
A
#
# COMPACT_ATOMS: atom_id res chain seq x y z
N PHE A 1 28.38 -2.24 0.12
CA PHE A 1 27.91 -1.25 -0.87
C PHE A 1 28.26 -1.59 -2.32
N PRO A 2 29.52 -1.76 -2.75
CA PRO A 2 29.83 -2.01 -4.17
C PRO A 2 29.31 -3.36 -4.69
N VAL A 3 29.33 -4.40 -3.84
CA VAL A 3 28.82 -5.74 -4.18
C VAL A 3 27.33 -5.70 -4.53
N TYR A 4 26.49 -5.05 -3.71
CA TYR A 4 25.06 -4.94 -4.00
C TYR A 4 24.79 -4.21 -5.31
N ASN A 5 25.49 -3.10 -5.59
CA ASN A 5 25.34 -2.37 -6.87
C ASN A 5 25.67 -3.24 -8.09
N MET A 6 26.63 -4.17 -7.96
CA MET A 6 26.93 -5.14 -9.00
C MET A 6 25.84 -6.21 -9.10
N LEU A 7 25.40 -6.77 -7.98
CA LEU A 7 24.39 -7.84 -7.94
C LEU A 7 23.01 -7.38 -8.45
N TYR A 8 22.64 -6.11 -8.24
CA TYR A 8 21.41 -5.54 -8.78
C TYR A 8 21.37 -5.49 -10.32
N LYS A 9 22.52 -5.63 -11.00
CA LYS A 9 22.56 -5.78 -12.46
C LYS A 9 22.04 -7.14 -12.94
N PHE A 10 21.98 -8.13 -12.05
CA PHE A 10 21.62 -9.52 -12.37
C PHE A 10 20.33 -9.99 -11.69
N SER A 11 19.91 -9.31 -10.62
CA SER A 11 18.73 -9.69 -9.84
C SER A 11 18.09 -8.45 -9.22
N SER A 12 16.76 -8.32 -9.34
CA SER A 12 15.99 -7.24 -8.70
C SER A 12 16.14 -7.22 -7.17
N ARG A 13 16.54 -8.33 -6.54
CA ARG A 13 16.80 -8.46 -5.10
C ARG A 13 18.29 -8.51 -4.76
N ALA A 14 19.19 -8.37 -5.73
CA ALA A 14 20.62 -8.66 -5.52
C ALA A 14 20.85 -10.00 -4.78
N PHE A 15 20.05 -11.02 -5.13
CA PHE A 15 19.97 -12.38 -4.56
C PHE A 15 19.54 -12.47 -3.08
N ILE A 16 20.19 -11.72 -2.18
CA ILE A 16 20.00 -11.84 -0.73
C ILE A 16 19.52 -10.55 -0.06
N SER A 17 19.41 -9.44 -0.80
CA SER A 17 19.02 -8.15 -0.22
C SER A 17 17.61 -8.22 0.39
N PRO A 18 17.34 -7.53 1.51
CA PRO A 18 15.99 -7.32 1.98
C PRO A 18 15.20 -6.37 1.08
N VAL A 19 15.88 -5.59 0.23
CA VAL A 19 15.28 -4.57 -0.63
C VAL A 19 15.32 -5.03 -2.08
N CYS A 20 14.17 -4.97 -2.74
CA CYS A 20 14.04 -5.11 -4.17
C CYS A 20 14.16 -3.74 -4.86
N ARG A 21 14.78 -3.71 -6.04
CA ARG A 21 14.92 -2.55 -6.92
C ARG A 21 14.39 -2.91 -8.29
N MET A 22 13.40 -2.15 -8.77
CA MET A 22 12.80 -2.37 -10.09
C MET A 22 12.57 -1.05 -10.82
N LYS A 23 12.66 -1.08 -12.14
CA LYS A 23 12.44 0.11 -12.98
C LYS A 23 10.96 0.44 -13.07
N LEU A 24 10.67 1.73 -13.15
CA LEU A 24 9.32 2.25 -13.35
C LEU A 24 9.12 2.71 -14.80
N LYS A 25 7.89 2.55 -15.30
CA LYS A 25 7.45 3.03 -16.62
C LYS A 25 7.43 4.55 -16.70
N GLU A 26 7.17 5.20 -15.57
CA GLU A 26 6.97 6.63 -15.45
C GLU A 26 7.73 7.20 -14.25
N LYS A 27 8.08 8.48 -14.33
CA LYS A 27 8.81 9.17 -13.26
C LYS A 27 7.89 9.45 -12.07
N MET A 28 7.91 8.55 -11.09
CA MET A 28 7.10 8.63 -9.86
C MET A 28 7.73 9.47 -8.74
N TYR A 29 9.03 9.75 -8.84
CA TYR A 29 9.76 10.52 -7.83
C TYR A 29 10.35 11.79 -8.44
N SER A 30 10.50 12.83 -7.62
CA SER A 30 11.16 14.08 -8.01
C SER A 30 12.67 13.91 -8.17
N VAL A 31 13.27 12.96 -7.45
CA VAL A 31 14.69 12.60 -7.57
C VAL A 31 15.05 12.09 -8.97
N ASN A 32 16.34 12.09 -9.29
CA ASN A 32 16.85 11.64 -10.59
C ASN A 32 17.01 10.11 -10.65
N GLU A 33 16.02 9.38 -10.15
CA GLU A 33 15.95 7.93 -10.18
C GLU A 33 14.56 7.52 -10.66
N ASN A 34 14.50 6.55 -11.57
CA ASN A 34 13.26 6.06 -12.15
C ASN A 34 13.02 4.59 -11.77
N GLU A 35 13.18 4.32 -10.48
CA GLU A 35 13.11 2.98 -9.90
C GLU A 35 12.34 3.03 -8.59
N VAL A 36 11.68 1.92 -8.27
CA VAL A 36 11.03 1.70 -6.98
C VAL A 36 11.89 0.79 -6.12
N LEU A 37 12.08 1.21 -4.86
CA LEU A 37 12.65 0.40 -3.80
C LEU A 37 11.53 -0.07 -2.87
N PHE A 38 11.44 -1.37 -2.62
CA PHE A 38 10.44 -1.96 -1.71
C PHE A 38 11.03 -3.17 -0.98
N LEU A 39 10.37 -3.61 0.10
CA LEU A 39 10.87 -4.72 0.90
C LEU A 39 10.46 -6.05 0.28
N TYR A 40 11.39 -7.01 0.20
CA TYR A 40 11.05 -8.38 -0.19
C TYR A 40 10.09 -9.06 0.81
N ALA A 41 10.01 -8.53 2.04
CA ALA A 41 9.01 -8.96 3.01
C ALA A 41 7.58 -8.73 2.50
N ASP A 42 7.34 -7.66 1.76
CA ASP A 42 6.03 -7.34 1.17
C ASP A 42 5.62 -8.44 0.20
N ILE A 43 6.55 -8.89 -0.67
CA ILE A 43 6.33 -10.00 -1.59
C ILE A 43 6.02 -11.31 -0.85
N ARG A 44 6.75 -11.60 0.24
CA ARG A 44 6.50 -12.81 1.03
C ARG A 44 5.15 -12.75 1.75
N ALA A 45 4.69 -11.57 2.16
CA ALA A 45 3.41 -11.41 2.84
C ALA A 45 2.23 -11.75 1.92
N ILE A 46 2.38 -11.60 0.60
CA ILE A 46 1.32 -11.90 -0.39
C ILE A 46 0.83 -13.34 -0.29
N SER A 47 1.69 -14.32 0.03
CA SER A 47 1.25 -15.72 0.16
C SER A 47 0.27 -15.94 1.31
N GLY A 48 0.22 -15.04 2.29
CA GLY A 48 -0.76 -15.05 3.38
C GLY A 48 -2.09 -14.43 3.01
N ILE A 49 -2.18 -13.70 1.90
CA ILE A 49 -3.37 -12.97 1.47
C ILE A 49 -4.23 -13.88 0.60
N SER A 50 -5.39 -14.23 1.14
CA SER A 50 -6.43 -15.00 0.45
C SER A 50 -7.80 -14.45 0.79
N ARG A 51 -8.79 -14.71 -0.09
CA ARG A 51 -10.20 -14.37 0.17
C ARG A 51 -10.64 -14.88 1.55
N LYS A 52 -10.30 -16.12 1.91
CA LYS A 52 -10.61 -16.71 3.23
C LYS A 52 -10.00 -15.91 4.39
N SER A 53 -8.72 -15.53 4.29
CA SER A 53 -8.05 -14.76 5.34
C SER A 53 -8.62 -13.34 5.49
N VAL A 54 -8.97 -12.69 4.37
CA VAL A 54 -9.54 -11.34 4.36
C VAL A 54 -10.97 -11.34 4.88
N THR A 55 -11.79 -12.32 4.50
CA THR A 55 -13.13 -12.50 5.08
C THR A 55 -13.07 -12.75 6.58
N LYS A 56 -12.10 -13.54 7.06
CA LYS A 56 -11.89 -13.73 8.50
C LYS A 56 -11.50 -12.42 9.20
N LEU A 57 -10.56 -11.66 8.63
CA LEU A 57 -10.19 -10.34 9.14
C LEU A 57 -11.41 -9.41 9.22
N ASN A 58 -12.19 -9.31 8.15
CA ASN A 58 -13.39 -8.48 8.10
C ASN A 58 -14.42 -8.87 9.15
N LEU A 59 -14.64 -10.17 9.38
CA LEU A 59 -15.54 -10.66 10.42
C LEU A 59 -15.10 -10.19 11.81
N GLU A 60 -13.81 -10.27 12.13
CA GLU A 60 -13.29 -9.80 13.43
C GLU A 60 -13.38 -8.27 13.55
N MET A 61 -13.13 -7.52 12.48
CA MET A 61 -13.31 -6.07 12.46
C MET A 61 -14.78 -5.67 12.63
N ASN A 62 -15.73 -6.41 12.04
CA ASN A 62 -17.15 -6.20 12.22
C ASN A 62 -17.59 -6.44 13.67
N LYS A 63 -17.12 -7.52 14.30
CA LYS A 63 -17.37 -7.78 15.72
C LYS A 63 -16.84 -6.66 16.62
N LEU A 64 -15.65 -6.13 16.31
CA LEU A 64 -15.09 -5.00 17.03
C LEU A 64 -15.93 -3.74 16.84
N ALA A 65 -16.35 -3.45 15.61
CA ALA A 65 -17.19 -2.30 15.29
C ALA A 65 -18.52 -2.33 16.05
N GLU A 66 -19.20 -3.49 16.09
CA GLU A 66 -20.45 -3.67 16.83
C GLU A 66 -20.28 -3.35 18.32
N ARG A 67 -19.23 -3.89 18.96
CA ARG A 67 -18.93 -3.63 20.38
C ARG A 67 -18.60 -2.17 20.66
N LEU A 68 -18.00 -1.46 19.70
CA LEU A 68 -17.70 -0.04 19.83
C LEU A 68 -18.96 0.82 19.67
N ILE A 69 -19.87 0.43 18.77
CA ILE A 69 -21.15 1.13 18.57
C ILE A 69 -22.01 1.11 19.84
N GLU A 70 -22.01 0.00 20.60
CA GLU A 70 -22.68 -0.08 21.92
C GLU A 70 -22.15 0.97 22.92
N LYS A 71 -20.94 1.50 22.69
CA LYS A 71 -20.31 2.55 23.50
C LYS A 71 -20.35 3.92 22.83
N HIS A 72 -21.14 4.07 21.77
CA HIS A 72 -21.19 5.27 20.93
C HIS A 72 -19.83 5.63 20.29
N ILE A 73 -18.98 4.63 20.03
CA ILE A 73 -17.67 4.79 19.38
C ILE A 73 -17.74 4.23 17.96
N VAL A 74 -17.21 4.98 17.00
CA VAL A 74 -17.13 4.58 15.59
C VAL A 74 -15.75 4.01 15.29
N LEU A 75 -15.71 2.84 14.65
CA LEU A 75 -14.46 2.27 14.14
C LEU A 75 -14.19 2.76 12.71
N ILE A 76 -13.04 3.39 12.51
CA ILE A 76 -12.49 3.72 11.19
C ILE A 76 -11.28 2.82 10.94
N VAL A 77 -11.31 2.09 9.82
CA VAL A 77 -10.24 1.16 9.42
C VAL A 77 -9.61 1.69 8.14
N LEU A 78 -8.31 1.97 8.23
CA LEU A 78 -7.50 2.52 7.14
C LEU A 78 -6.22 1.70 6.96
N PRO A 79 -6.28 0.55 6.26
CA PRO A 79 -5.08 -0.20 5.92
C PRO A 79 -4.15 0.69 5.08
N SER A 80 -2.83 0.60 5.24
CA SER A 80 -1.90 1.26 4.31
C SER A 80 -1.61 0.29 3.15
N PRO A 81 -1.68 0.71 1.87
CA PRO A 81 -1.04 -0.07 0.82
C PRO A 81 0.47 -0.12 1.10
N ASP A 82 1.11 -1.21 0.73
CA ASP A 82 2.56 -1.23 0.65
C ASP A 82 3.02 -0.56 -0.65
N LYS A 83 4.27 -0.11 -0.68
CA LYS A 83 4.83 0.64 -1.82
C LYS A 83 4.86 -0.20 -3.09
N TYR A 84 5.09 -1.51 -2.96
CA TYR A 84 5.08 -2.43 -4.10
C TYR A 84 3.69 -2.55 -4.71
N ASP A 85 2.66 -2.73 -3.88
CA ASP A 85 1.27 -2.86 -4.30
C ASP A 85 0.76 -1.58 -4.99
N LEU A 86 1.11 -0.41 -4.43
CA LEU A 86 0.67 0.86 -5.00
C LEU A 86 1.30 1.11 -6.39
N TYR A 87 2.59 0.79 -6.57
CA TYR A 87 3.28 0.98 -7.84
C TYR A 87 3.25 -0.23 -8.77
N TYR A 88 2.54 -1.31 -8.43
CA TYR A 88 2.57 -2.60 -9.13
C TYR A 88 2.42 -2.48 -10.65
N GLU A 89 1.41 -1.71 -11.10
CA GLU A 89 1.09 -1.53 -12.53
C GLU A 89 2.11 -0.64 -13.26
N TYR A 90 2.95 0.09 -12.53
CA TYR A 90 3.96 1.01 -13.05
C TYR A 90 5.35 0.36 -13.11
N ILE A 91 5.53 -0.84 -12.57
CA ILE A 91 6.80 -1.57 -12.62
C ILE A 91 6.97 -2.20 -14.01
N ILE A 92 8.17 -2.06 -14.59
CA ILE A 92 8.57 -2.71 -15.85
C ILE A 92 8.92 -4.17 -15.56
N ASP A 93 8.44 -5.10 -16.41
CA ASP A 93 8.72 -6.53 -16.34
C ASP A 93 8.55 -7.13 -14.94
N ASN A 94 7.45 -6.75 -14.27
CA ASN A 94 7.19 -7.18 -12.89
C ASN A 94 6.99 -8.70 -12.83
N ASN A 95 7.91 -9.38 -12.15
CA ASN A 95 7.93 -10.84 -12.00
C ASN A 95 7.42 -11.34 -10.64
N TYR A 96 6.92 -10.43 -9.79
CA TYR A 96 6.36 -10.75 -8.49
C TYR A 96 4.82 -10.81 -8.57
N PRO A 97 4.16 -11.56 -7.67
CA PRO A 97 2.70 -11.66 -7.67
C PRO A 97 2.04 -10.34 -7.28
N LYS A 98 0.83 -10.08 -7.79
CA LYS A 98 0.00 -8.94 -7.39
C LYS A 98 -0.52 -9.12 -5.96
N ASN A 99 -0.51 -8.05 -5.16
CA ASN A 99 -1.16 -8.03 -3.85
C ASN A 99 -2.69 -7.83 -4.03
N GLN A 100 -3.46 -8.78 -3.52
CA GLN A 100 -4.93 -8.84 -3.67
C GLN A 100 -5.70 -8.33 -2.44
N LEU A 101 -5.00 -7.80 -1.42
CA LEU A 101 -5.61 -7.41 -0.15
C LEU A 101 -6.77 -6.44 -0.32
N PHE A 102 -6.53 -5.32 -1.01
CA PHE A 102 -7.55 -4.30 -1.25
C PHE A 102 -8.66 -4.79 -2.17
N ASP A 103 -8.34 -5.63 -3.15
CA ASP A 103 -9.34 -6.21 -4.05
C ASP A 103 -10.35 -7.04 -3.23
N TYR A 104 -9.87 -7.86 -2.30
CA TYR A 104 -10.73 -8.64 -1.42
C TYR A 104 -11.44 -7.80 -0.35
N LEU A 105 -10.82 -6.75 0.18
CA LEU A 105 -11.44 -5.86 1.17
C LEU A 105 -12.64 -5.10 0.60
N ARG A 106 -12.55 -4.62 -0.65
CA ARG A 106 -13.64 -3.92 -1.36
C ARG A 106 -14.89 -4.76 -1.53
N GLU A 107 -14.74 -6.08 -1.62
CA GLU A 107 -15.84 -7.02 -1.77
C GLU A 107 -16.53 -7.38 -0.44
N GLN A 108 -15.99 -6.93 0.71
CA GLN A 108 -16.54 -7.30 2.02
C GLN A 108 -17.63 -6.32 2.50
N ASP A 109 -18.71 -6.89 3.05
CA ASP A 109 -19.68 -6.11 3.81
C ASP A 109 -19.09 -5.68 5.17
N SER A 110 -18.86 -4.38 5.31
CA SER A 110 -18.19 -3.78 6.47
C SER A 110 -19.20 -3.03 7.36
N LYS A 111 -19.15 -3.29 8.68
CA LYS A 111 -19.90 -2.57 9.72
C LYS A 111 -19.11 -1.41 10.32
N TYR A 112 -17.85 -1.27 9.93
CA TYR A 112 -16.97 -0.15 10.24
C TYR A 112 -16.84 0.77 9.02
N VAL A 113 -16.25 1.95 9.22
CA VAL A 113 -15.89 2.84 8.12
C VAL A 113 -14.59 2.37 7.51
N PHE A 114 -14.65 1.83 6.30
CA PHE A 114 -13.46 1.48 5.52
C PHE A 114 -12.99 2.69 4.71
N ILE A 115 -11.71 3.03 4.83
CA ILE A 115 -11.05 4.01 3.96
C ILE A 115 -10.14 3.25 3.00
N ASP A 116 -10.49 3.26 1.71
CA ASP A 116 -9.70 2.68 0.63
C ASP A 116 -8.52 3.60 0.26
N THR A 117 -7.50 3.58 1.10
CA THR A 117 -6.29 4.38 0.92
C THR A 117 -5.55 4.02 -0.38
N LYS A 118 -5.61 2.77 -0.86
CA LYS A 118 -5.01 2.39 -2.14
C LYS A 118 -5.67 3.12 -3.29
N GLU A 119 -7.00 3.14 -3.36
CA GLU A 119 -7.72 3.87 -4.39
C GLU A 119 -7.42 5.37 -4.35
N MET A 120 -7.46 5.96 -3.14
CA MET A 120 -7.16 7.38 -2.95
C MET A 120 -5.75 7.74 -3.45
N LEU A 121 -4.73 6.99 -3.03
CA LEU A 121 -3.35 7.28 -3.43
C LEU A 121 -3.09 6.95 -4.91
N LEU A 122 -3.78 5.97 -5.50
CA LEU A 122 -3.73 5.73 -6.94
C LEU A 122 -4.34 6.90 -7.73
N ALA A 123 -5.37 7.56 -7.21
CA ALA A 123 -5.95 8.74 -7.86
C ALA A 123 -4.94 9.89 -7.92
N GLU A 124 -4.17 10.12 -6.86
CA GLU A 124 -3.07 11.10 -6.84
C GLU A 124 -1.99 10.75 -7.88
N ILE A 125 -1.56 9.49 -7.95
CA ILE A 125 -0.56 9.08 -8.95
C ILE A 125 -1.10 9.33 -10.37
N LYS A 126 -2.37 8.98 -10.63
CA LYS A 126 -3.01 9.18 -11.94
C LYS A 126 -3.20 10.65 -12.30
N SER A 127 -3.32 11.55 -11.33
CA SER A 127 -3.36 13.00 -11.57
C SER A 127 -1.98 13.59 -11.88
N GLY A 128 -0.93 12.77 -11.80
CA GLY A 128 0.45 13.15 -12.06
C GLY A 128 1.24 13.51 -10.80
N GLU A 129 0.67 13.29 -9.61
CA GLU A 129 1.37 13.56 -8.35
C GLU A 129 2.57 12.61 -8.19
N ARG A 130 3.70 13.20 -7.82
CA ARG A 130 4.95 12.47 -7.55
C ARG A 130 5.23 12.45 -6.06
N ASP A 131 6.11 11.54 -5.67
CA ASP A 131 6.54 11.41 -4.28
C ASP A 131 5.36 11.06 -3.36
N VAL A 132 4.43 10.23 -3.80
CA VAL A 132 3.37 9.67 -2.93
C VAL A 132 3.99 8.81 -1.83
N TYR A 133 5.10 8.13 -2.15
CA TYR A 133 6.05 7.56 -1.20
C TYR A 133 7.39 8.26 -1.31
N TYR A 134 8.18 8.22 -0.25
CA TYR A 134 9.60 8.55 -0.35
C TYR A 134 10.31 7.54 -1.27
N ALA A 135 11.31 8.01 -2.02
CA ALA A 135 12.01 7.17 -2.99
C ALA A 135 12.79 6.02 -2.33
N ASP A 136 13.42 6.30 -1.19
CA ASP A 136 14.35 5.43 -0.46
C ASP A 136 13.82 4.88 0.88
N ASP A 137 12.60 5.25 1.25
CA ASP A 137 11.91 4.76 2.45
C ASP A 137 10.68 3.91 2.10
N SER A 138 10.24 3.07 3.04
CA SER A 138 9.03 2.24 2.94
C SER A 138 7.74 3.01 3.23
N HIS A 139 7.82 4.14 3.92
CA HIS A 139 6.67 4.95 4.31
C HIS A 139 6.21 5.86 3.18
N TRP A 140 4.91 6.14 3.18
CA TRP A 140 4.34 7.18 2.33
C TRP A 140 4.89 8.56 2.71
N SER A 141 4.75 9.54 1.82
CA SER A 141 5.23 10.89 2.09
C SER A 141 4.20 11.73 2.88
N PRO A 142 4.55 12.96 3.27
CA PRO A 142 3.60 13.92 3.83
C PRO A 142 2.46 14.28 2.85
N LYS A 143 2.65 14.12 1.53
CA LYS A 143 1.59 14.35 0.54
C LYS A 143 0.48 13.32 0.68
N ALA A 144 0.85 12.04 0.69
CA ALA A 144 -0.08 10.94 0.94
C ALA A 144 -0.73 11.05 2.32
N SER A 145 0.06 11.40 3.34
CA SER A 145 -0.45 11.61 4.71
C SER A 145 -1.52 12.70 4.76
N ARG A 146 -1.33 13.81 4.01
CA ARG A 146 -2.31 14.89 3.93
C ARG A 146 -3.62 14.42 3.31
N VAL A 147 -3.57 13.76 2.16
CA VAL A 147 -4.76 13.23 1.46
C VAL A 147 -5.57 12.30 2.37
N ILE A 148 -4.90 11.42 3.12
CA ILE A 148 -5.56 10.51 4.06
C ILE A 148 -6.10 11.26 5.28
N ALA A 149 -5.33 12.19 5.85
CA ALA A 149 -5.77 12.97 7.02
C ALA A 149 -6.99 13.84 6.71
N GLU A 150 -7.02 14.48 5.55
CA GLU A 150 -8.18 15.26 5.07
C GLU A 150 -9.44 14.39 4.99
N LYS A 151 -9.30 13.15 4.51
CA LYS A 151 -10.43 12.19 4.49
C LYS A 151 -10.92 11.82 5.89
N ILE A 152 -10.01 11.63 6.85
CA ILE A 152 -10.37 11.36 8.24
C ILE A 152 -11.10 12.57 8.86
N ILE A 153 -10.63 13.79 8.61
CA ILE A 153 -11.26 15.02 9.06
C ILE A 153 -12.67 15.16 8.47
N ASP A 154 -12.82 14.96 7.16
CA ASP A 154 -14.13 14.99 6.48
C ASP A 154 -15.15 14.02 7.10
N LEU A 155 -14.70 12.80 7.42
CA LEU A 155 -15.54 11.76 8.02
C LEU A 155 -15.94 12.07 9.47
N THR A 156 -15.12 12.84 10.20
CA THR A 156 -15.39 13.19 11.60
C THR A 156 -16.21 14.46 11.74
N HIS A 157 -16.15 15.39 10.78
CA HIS A 157 -16.96 16.60 10.78
C HIS A 157 -18.38 16.39 10.22
N LYS A 158 -18.61 15.32 9.44
CA LYS A 158 -19.93 14.96 8.87
C LYS A 158 -20.81 14.13 9.81
N ARG A 159 -20.37 13.86 11.03
CA ARG A 159 -21.05 13.04 12.05
C ARG A 159 -21.37 13.88 13.27
#